data_AF-X1TSU1-F1
#
_entry.id   AF-X1TSU1-F1
#
_cell.length_a   1.000
_cell.length_b   1.000
_cell.length_c   1.000
_cell.angle_alpha   90.00
_cell.angle_beta   90.00
_cell.angle_gamma   90.00
#
_symmetry.space_group_name_H-M   'P 1'
#
loop_
_entity.id
_entity.type
_entity.pdbx_description
1 polymer ?
#
loop_
_entity_poly.entity_id
_entity_poly.type
_entity_poly.pdbx_seq_one_letter_code
_entity_poly.pdbx_strand_id
1 'polypeptide(L)' 'SDPIKKSKWKDNLELSSQRALTVVRYLIDRGVDEKRIRAVGCGAARPRDSNATASGKARNRRVEIVVYMRGTG' A
#
# COMPACT_ATOMS: atom_id res chain seq x y z
N SER A 1 2.28 6.62 12.51
CA SER A 1 0.90 6.06 12.51
C SER A 1 0.66 5.37 13.84
N ASP A 2 -0.58 5.04 14.17
CA ASP A 2 -0.84 4.25 15.38
C ASP A 2 -0.48 2.78 15.12
N PRO A 3 0.19 2.09 16.07
CA PRO A 3 0.45 0.66 15.96
C PRO A 3 -0.85 -0.13 16.00
N ILE A 4 -0.87 -1.27 15.32
CA ILE A 4 -1.99 -2.22 15.39
C ILE A 4 -2.03 -2.79 16.80
N LYS A 5 -3.19 -2.69 17.47
CA LYS A 5 -3.37 -3.23 18.82
C LYS A 5 -4.15 -4.55 18.85
N LYS A 6 -5.10 -4.74 17.93
CA LYS A 6 -5.89 -5.97 17.78
C LYS A 6 -6.24 -6.18 16.30
N SER A 7 -5.58 -7.13 15.65
CA SER A 7 -5.95 -7.59 14.31
C SER A 7 -5.32 -8.97 14.04
N LYS A 8 -5.72 -9.63 12.95
CA LYS A 8 -5.05 -10.85 12.47
C LYS A 8 -3.62 -10.62 11.97
N TRP A 9 -3.25 -9.37 11.70
CA TRP A 9 -1.91 -8.95 11.28
C TRP A 9 -1.10 -8.48 12.48
N LYS A 10 0.16 -8.89 12.52
CA LYS A 10 1.14 -8.60 13.57
C LYS A 10 1.47 -7.11 13.68
N ASP A 11 1.59 -6.42 12.55
CA ASP A 11 1.95 -5.01 12.52
C ASP A 11 1.41 -4.29 11.27
N ASN A 12 1.65 -2.98 11.21
CA ASN A 12 1.25 -2.15 10.08
C ASN A 12 1.98 -2.54 8.78
N LEU A 13 3.18 -3.14 8.87
CA LEU A 13 3.92 -3.58 7.70
C LEU A 13 3.17 -4.74 7.04
N GLU A 14 2.84 -5.78 7.81
CA GLU A 14 2.07 -6.93 7.34
C GLU A 14 0.69 -6.53 6.80
N LEU A 15 -0.06 -5.70 7.53
CA LEU A 15 -1.35 -5.19 7.07
C LEU A 15 -1.22 -4.45 5.73
N SER A 16 -0.20 -3.59 5.58
CA SER A 16 0.01 -2.84 4.35
C SER A 16 0.41 -3.73 3.17
N SER A 17 1.24 -4.76 3.42
CA SER A 17 1.64 -5.74 2.41
C SER A 17 0.44 -6.53 1.90
N GLN A 18 -0.46 -6.94 2.80
CA GLN A 18 -1.66 -7.70 2.44
C GLN A 18 -2.67 -6.87 1.64
N ARG A 19 -2.83 -5.58 1.99
CA ARG A 19 -3.63 -4.64 1.20
C ARG A 19 -3.05 -4.45 -0.21
N ALA A 20 -1.73 -4.25 -0.31
CA ALA A 20 -1.05 -4.10 -1.60
C ALA A 20 -1.21 -5.36 -2.45
N LEU A 21 -1.02 -6.55 -1.88
CA LEU A 21 -1.20 -7.83 -2.56
C LEU A 21 -2.64 -8.02 -3.09
N THR A 22 -3.63 -7.62 -2.30
CA THR A 22 -5.05 -7.68 -2.71
C THR A 22 -5.29 -6.83 -3.97
N VAL A 23 -4.73 -5.62 -4.02
CA VAL A 23 -4.84 -4.74 -5.20
C VAL A 23 -4.11 -5.33 -6.41
N VAL A 24 -2.93 -5.91 -6.21
CA VAL A 24 -2.19 -6.57 -7.30
C VAL A 24 -2.99 -7.73 -7.89
N ARG A 25 -3.53 -8.62 -7.05
CA ARG A 25 -4.38 -9.73 -7.50
C ARG A 25 -5.58 -9.24 -8.30
N TYR A 26 -6.28 -8.23 -7.78
CA TYR A 26 -7.40 -7.62 -8.49
C TYR A 26 -7.00 -7.08 -9.87
N LEU A 27 -5.84 -6.45 -10.01
CA LEU A 27 -5.37 -5.91 -11.28
C LEU A 27 -4.94 -7.01 -12.26
N ILE A 28 -4.33 -8.09 -11.77
CA ILE A 28 -4.00 -9.27 -12.58
C ILE A 28 -5.28 -9.91 -13.11
N ASP A 29 -6.31 -10.08 -12.27
CA ASP A 29 -7.63 -10.59 -12.68
C ASP A 29 -8.31 -9.70 -13.74
N ARG A 30 -7.92 -8.41 -13.81
CA ARG A 30 -8.37 -7.45 -14.83
C ARG A 30 -7.47 -7.39 -16.06
N GLY A 31 -6.47 -8.25 -16.18
CA GLY A 31 -5.62 -8.40 -17.36
C GLY A 31 -4.27 -7.69 -17.30
N VAL A 32 -3.85 -7.15 -16.15
CA VAL A 32 -2.48 -6.65 -15.99
C VAL A 32 -1.52 -7.84 -15.90
N ASP A 33 -0.51 -7.88 -16.76
CA ASP A 33 0.55 -8.91 -16.72
C ASP A 33 1.25 -8.92 -15.35
N GLU A 34 1.28 -10.09 -14.70
CA GLU A 34 1.93 -10.31 -13.40
C GLU A 34 3.40 -9.87 -13.39
N LYS A 35 4.10 -9.95 -14.53
CA LYS A 35 5.50 -9.55 -14.66
C LYS A 35 5.68 -8.03 -14.64
N ARG A 36 4.61 -7.27 -14.82
CA ARG A 36 4.61 -5.80 -14.90
C ARG A 36 4.14 -5.13 -13.62
N ILE A 37 3.74 -5.88 -12.61
CA ILE A 37 3.17 -5.36 -11.37
C ILE A 37 3.81 -6.03 -10.15
N ARG A 38 3.94 -5.28 -9.05
CA ARG A 38 4.45 -5.81 -7.77
C ARG A 38 3.77 -5.14 -6.59
N ALA A 39 3.60 -5.89 -5.51
CA ALA A 39 3.07 -5.37 -4.25
C ALA A 39 4.22 -4.90 -3.35
N VAL A 40 4.06 -3.75 -2.70
CA VAL A 40 5.00 -3.23 -1.71
C VAL A 40 4.22 -2.74 -0.49
N GLY A 41 4.50 -3.33 0.68
CA GLY A 41 4.01 -2.84 1.96
C GLY A 41 5.02 -1.86 2.58
N CYS A 42 4.58 -0.66 2.93
CA CYS A 42 5.44 0.37 3.53
C CYS A 42 5.18 0.57 5.03
N GLY A 43 4.15 -0.06 5.60
CA GLY A 43 3.71 0.18 6.98
C GLY A 43 3.60 1.67 7.30
N ALA A 44 4.36 2.11 8.30
CA ALA A 44 4.40 3.50 8.75
C ALA A 44 5.49 4.37 8.09
N ALA A 45 6.34 3.79 7.23
CA ALA A 45 7.60 4.40 6.81
C ALA A 45 7.45 5.56 5.81
N ARG A 46 6.27 5.75 5.20
CA ARG A 46 6.01 6.80 4.19
C ARG A 46 4.72 7.59 4.47
N PRO A 47 4.71 8.44 5.52
CA PRO A 47 3.57 9.32 5.79
C PRO A 47 3.48 10.41 4.71
N ARG A 48 2.26 10.72 4.25
CA ARG A 48 1.99 11.93 3.45
C ARG A 48 1.71 13.13 4.34
N ASP A 49 1.36 12.90 5.60
CA ASP A 49 0.96 13.93 6.52
C ASP A 49 1.31 13.60 7.98
N SER A 50 1.13 14.58 8.88
CA SER A 50 1.35 14.43 10.30
C SER A 50 0.49 13.31 10.89
N ASN A 51 1.12 12.48 11.73
CA ASN A 51 0.40 11.48 12.52
C ASN A 51 -0.17 12.07 13.82
N ALA A 52 0.01 13.37 14.09
CA ALA A 52 -0.51 14.00 15.30
C ALA A 52 -2.04 14.24 15.23
N THR A 53 -2.60 14.41 14.04
CA THR A 53 -4.03 14.72 13.85
C THR A 53 -4.80 13.52 13.29
N ALA A 54 -6.08 13.42 13.63
CA ALA A 54 -6.95 12.37 13.08
C ALA A 54 -7.05 12.45 11.54
N SER A 55 -7.09 13.66 11.00
CA SER A 55 -7.14 13.92 9.55
C SER A 55 -5.85 13.49 8.85
N GLY A 56 -4.67 13.82 9.41
CA GLY A 56 -3.40 13.38 8.85
C GLY A 56 -3.20 11.86 8.93
N LYS A 57 -3.61 11.22 10.03
CA LYS A 57 -3.65 9.75 10.13
C LYS A 57 -4.55 9.11 9.07
N ALA A 58 -5.72 9.71 8.79
CA ALA A 58 -6.62 9.22 7.74
C ALA A 58 -5.97 9.31 6.36
N ARG A 59 -5.32 10.44 6.03
CA ARG A 59 -4.53 10.59 4.79
C ARG A 59 -3.39 9.57 4.68
N ASN A 60 -2.77 9.18 5.80
CA ASN A 60 -1.72 8.18 5.81
C ASN A 60 -2.21 6.74 5.51
N ARG A 61 -3.49 6.43 5.73
CA ARG A 61 -4.07 5.07 5.56
C ARG A 61 -4.52 4.77 4.12
N ARG A 62 -3.60 4.85 3.16
CA ARG A 62 -3.90 4.70 1.71
C ARG A 62 -3.16 3.54 1.04
N VAL A 63 -3.58 3.19 -0.17
CA VAL A 63 -2.79 2.41 -1.14
C VAL A 63 -2.47 3.34 -2.31
N GLU A 64 -1.22 3.35 -2.77
CA GLU A 64 -0.80 4.12 -3.95
C GLU A 64 -0.46 3.16 -5.10
N ILE A 65 -0.85 3.51 -6.32
CA ILE A 65 -0.46 2.81 -7.55
C ILE A 65 0.48 3.74 -8.32
N VAL A 66 1.71 3.30 -8.55
CA VAL A 66 2.73 4.05 -9.30
C VAL A 66 2.96 3.35 -10.62
N VAL A 67 2.73 4.06 -11.72
CA VAL A 67 2.89 3.54 -13.09
C VAL A 67 4.19 4.09 -13.67
N TYR A 68 5.12 3.20 -14.01
CA TYR A 68 6.33 3.55 -14.72
C TYR A 68 6.12 3.28 -16.21
N MET A 69 6.07 4.34 -17.01
CA MET A 69 6.11 4.21 -18.46
C MET A 69 7.55 3.92 -18.88
N ARG A 70 7.79 2.80 -19.56
CA ARG A 70 9.04 2.63 -20.31
C ARG A 70 8.95 3.58 -21.50
N GLY A 71 9.83 4.58 -21.54
CA GLY A 71 9.98 5.41 -22.74
C GLY A 71 10.34 4.51 -23.91
N THR A 72 9.60 4.64 -25.01
CA THR A 72 10.02 4.12 -26.31
C THR A 72 11.22 4.94 -26.74
N GLY A 73 12.42 4.38 -26.58
CA GLY A 73 13.60 4.80 -27.32
C GLY A 73 13.54 4.29 -28.74
#